data_AF-A0A2T7NCM7-F1
#
_entry.id   AF-A0A2T7NCM7-F1
#
_cell.length_a   1.000
_cell.length_b   1.000
_cell.length_c   1.000
_cell.angle_alpha   90.00
_cell.angle_beta   90.00
_cell.angle_gamma   90.00
#
_symmetry.space_group_name_H-M   'P 1'
#
loop_
_entity.id
_entity.type
_entity.pdbx_description
1 polymer ?
#
loop_
_entity_poly.entity_id
_entity_poly.type
_entity_poly.pdbx_seq_one_letter_code
_entity_poly.pdbx_strand_id
1 'polypeptide(L)'
;MATGVILAGLGLAVAGFAGRYALRYGKIAQTAFRQQIDALPSNGAFSKYYKGGFEPKMSKREAGLILGVSPSASKTKIKEAHKRIMLLNHPDRGK
;
A
#
# COMPACT_ATOMS: atom_id res chain seq x y z
N MET A 1 -30.15 37.41 31.39
CA MET A 1 -28.77 37.52 30.87
C MET A 1 -27.74 36.64 31.61
N ALA A 2 -27.85 36.40 32.92
CA ALA A 2 -26.88 35.60 33.67
C ALA A 2 -26.86 34.09 33.34
N THR A 3 -28.02 33.50 33.05
CA THR A 3 -28.16 32.04 32.81
C THR A 3 -27.38 31.58 31.57
N GLY A 4 -27.35 32.40 30.51
CA GLY A 4 -26.59 32.08 29.29
C GLY A 4 -25.08 32.10 29.50
N VAL A 5 -24.58 33.01 30.34
CA VAL A 5 -23.15 33.11 30.69
C VAL A 5 -22.72 31.90 31.54
N ILE A 6 -23.56 31.47 32.47
CA ILE A 6 -23.30 30.30 33.32
C ILE A 6 -23.30 29.01 32.49
N LEU A 7 -24.29 28.82 31.61
CA LEU A 7 -24.36 27.67 30.70
C LEU A 7 -23.17 27.63 29.73
N ALA A 8 -22.79 28.77 29.16
CA ALA A 8 -21.62 28.87 28.30
C ALA A 8 -20.33 28.54 29.06
N GLY A 9 -20.16 29.06 30.28
CA GLY A 9 -19.00 28.78 31.14
C GLY A 9 -18.88 27.30 31.52
N LEU A 10 -20.00 26.67 31.89
CA LEU A 10 -20.04 25.24 32.21
C LEU A 10 -19.76 24.36 30.98
N GLY A 11 -20.32 24.72 29.81
CA GLY A 11 -20.06 24.01 28.55
C GLY A 11 -18.58 24.04 28.15
N LEU A 12 -17.95 25.21 28.24
CA LEU A 12 -16.51 25.40 27.99
C LEU A 12 -15.64 24.60 28.97
N ALA A 13 -16.01 24.57 30.26
CA ALA A 13 -15.28 23.82 31.27
C ALA A 13 -15.34 22.31 31.01
N VAL A 14 -16.51 21.77 30.68
CA VAL A 14 -16.70 20.35 30.35
C VAL A 14 -15.93 19.98 29.08
N ALA A 15 -16.04 20.79 28.02
CA ALA A 15 -15.31 20.54 26.78
C ALA A 15 -13.78 20.57 26.97
N GLY A 16 -13.27 21.54 27.75
CA GLY A 16 -11.85 21.65 28.07
C GLY A 16 -11.32 20.47 28.89
N PHE A 17 -12.07 20.02 29.91
CA PHE A 17 -11.67 18.87 30.73
C PHE A 17 -11.72 17.56 29.96
N ALA A 18 -12.79 17.33 29.20
CA ALA A 18 -12.92 16.14 28.35
C ALA A 18 -11.81 16.08 27.29
N GLY A 19 -11.51 17.19 26.63
CA GLY A 19 -10.41 17.29 25.67
C GLY A 19 -9.04 17.02 26.32
N ARG A 20 -8.78 17.57 27.52
CA ARG A 20 -7.53 17.33 28.26
C ARG A 20 -7.35 15.87 28.67
N TYR A 21 -8.43 15.20 29.09
CA TYR A 21 -8.40 13.77 29.40
C TYR A 21 -8.14 12.94 28.14
N ALA A 22 -8.89 13.17 27.07
CA ALA A 22 -8.70 12.48 25.80
C ALA A 22 -7.25 12.59 25.29
N LEU A 23 -6.64 13.78 25.38
CA LEU A 23 -5.25 13.99 24.97
C LEU A 23 -4.23 13.31 25.90
N ARG A 24 -4.47 13.23 27.22
CA ARG A 24 -3.55 12.53 28.14
C ARG A 24 -3.55 11.02 27.93
N TYR A 25 -4.72 10.40 27.83
CA TYR A 25 -4.83 8.95 27.63
C TYR A 25 -4.60 8.55 26.18
N GLY A 26 -4.94 9.42 25.23
CA GLY A 26 -4.72 9.22 23.80
C GLY A 26 -3.25 9.17 23.41
N LYS A 27 -2.35 9.91 24.08
CA LYS A 27 -0.91 9.90 23.77
C LYS A 27 -0.26 8.53 23.99
N ILE A 28 -0.65 7.82 25.06
CA ILE A 28 -0.11 6.48 25.37
C ILE A 28 -0.62 5.46 24.35
N ALA A 29 -1.92 5.51 24.03
CA ALA A 29 -2.51 4.68 22.99
C ALA A 29 -1.87 4.97 21.61
N GLN A 30 -1.60 6.24 21.31
CA GLN A 30 -0.97 6.67 20.06
C GLN A 30 0.47 6.17 19.95
N THR A 31 1.25 6.20 21.02
CA THR A 31 2.63 5.68 21.01
C THR A 31 2.67 4.16 20.85
N ALA A 32 1.78 3.43 21.53
CA ALA A 32 1.66 1.98 21.37
C ALA A 32 1.19 1.60 19.96
N PHE A 33 0.23 2.34 19.41
CA PHE A 33 -0.25 2.15 18.04
C PHE A 33 0.83 2.46 17.01
N ARG A 34 1.61 3.54 17.17
CA ARG A 34 2.74 3.85 16.28
C ARG A 34 3.81 2.77 16.32
N GLN A 35 4.16 2.26 17.49
CA GLN A 35 5.10 1.15 17.62
C GLN A 35 4.60 -0.12 16.91
N GLN A 36 3.29 -0.40 16.96
CA GLN A 36 2.71 -1.51 16.20
C GLN A 36 2.73 -1.27 14.68
N ILE A 37 2.45 -0.05 14.21
CA ILE A 37 2.50 0.27 12.78
C ILE A 37 3.94 0.25 12.24
N ASP A 38 4.90 0.76 13.00
CA ASP A 38 6.32 0.76 12.63
C ASP A 38 6.92 -0.66 12.67
N ALA A 39 6.36 -1.55 13.49
CA ALA A 39 6.70 -2.97 13.53
C ALA A 39 6.02 -3.80 12.42
N LEU A 40 5.04 -3.25 11.70
CA LEU A 40 4.53 -3.90 10.51
C LEU A 40 5.61 -3.86 9.43
N PRO A 41 5.92 -4.99 8.78
CA PRO A 41 6.92 -5.02 7.73
C PRO A 41 6.44 -4.18 6.54
N SER A 42 6.92 -2.93 6.45
CA SER A 42 6.80 -2.06 5.27
C SER A 42 7.58 -2.62 4.07
N ASN A 43 8.46 -3.59 4.32
CA ASN A 43 9.39 -4.17 3.36
C ASN A 43 8.82 -5.42 2.69
N GLY A 44 7.83 -5.27 1.81
CA GLY A 44 7.59 -6.30 0.78
C GLY A 44 6.15 -6.51 0.32
N ALA A 45 5.16 -6.05 1.09
CA ALA A 45 3.77 -6.16 0.65
C ALA A 45 3.46 -5.24 -0.55
N PHE A 46 4.25 -4.18 -0.74
CA PHE A 46 4.04 -3.15 -1.77
C PHE A 46 5.26 -2.93 -2.70
N SER A 47 6.25 -3.82 -2.73
CA SER A 47 7.29 -3.70 -3.76
C SER A 47 6.66 -4.01 -5.11
N LYS A 48 6.48 -2.98 -5.94
CA LYS A 48 5.87 -3.04 -7.28
C LYS A 48 6.58 -4.00 -8.25
N TYR A 49 7.80 -4.41 -7.90
CA TYR A 49 8.68 -5.22 -8.74
C TYR A 49 9.02 -6.56 -8.09
N TYR A 50 9.15 -7.59 -8.91
CA TYR A 50 9.70 -8.87 -8.50
C TYR A 50 11.19 -8.71 -8.20
N LYS A 51 11.63 -9.24 -7.05
CA LYS A 51 13.04 -9.16 -6.62
C LYS A 51 13.84 -10.30 -7.26
N GLY A 52 15.05 -10.00 -7.75
CA GLY A 52 15.97 -10.96 -8.36
C GLY A 52 16.09 -10.83 -9.88
N GLY A 53 16.84 -11.74 -10.49
CA GLY A 53 16.93 -11.88 -11.95
C GLY A 53 15.99 -12.97 -12.48
N PHE A 54 16.24 -13.42 -13.71
CA PHE A 54 15.55 -14.58 -14.28
C PHE A 54 15.95 -15.88 -13.57
N GLU A 55 15.02 -16.83 -13.53
CA GLU A 55 15.29 -18.17 -13.04
C GLU A 55 16.35 -18.85 -13.95
N PRO A 56 17.25 -19.68 -13.38
CA PRO A 56 18.27 -20.38 -14.18
C PRO A 56 17.69 -21.26 -15.29
N LYS A 57 16.46 -21.75 -15.11
CA LYS A 57 15.70 -22.52 -16.09
C LYS A 57 14.30 -21.94 -16.16
N MET A 58 13.88 -21.57 -17.36
CA MET A 58 12.59 -20.93 -17.59
C MET A 58 11.42 -21.79 -17.10
N SER A 59 10.66 -21.27 -16.13
CA SER A 59 9.46 -21.91 -15.62
C SER A 59 8.19 -21.37 -16.27
N LYS A 60 7.10 -22.16 -16.24
CA LYS A 60 5.78 -21.72 -16.74
C LYS A 60 5.27 -20.47 -16.00
N ARG A 61 5.60 -20.38 -14.70
CA ARG A 61 5.20 -19.25 -13.86
C ARG A 61 5.94 -17.99 -14.30
N GLU A 62 7.26 -18.07 -14.41
CA GLU A 62 8.10 -16.96 -14.86
C GLU A 62 7.70 -16.48 -16.26
N ALA A 63 7.49 -17.41 -17.21
CA ALA A 63 7.04 -17.05 -18.56
C ALA A 63 5.72 -16.27 -18.55
N GLY A 64 4.77 -16.65 -17.68
CA GLY A 64 3.53 -15.89 -17.47
C GLY A 64 3.79 -14.47 -16.95
N LEU A 65 4.69 -14.31 -15.99
CA LEU A 65 5.10 -13.01 -15.45
C LEU A 65 5.77 -12.13 -16.51
N ILE A 66 6.67 -12.69 -17.32
CA ILE A 66 7.36 -11.98 -18.41
C ILE A 66 6.36 -11.51 -19.47
N LEU A 67 5.44 -12.39 -19.88
CA LEU A 67 4.46 -12.09 -20.92
C LEU A 67 3.27 -11.24 -20.43
N GLY A 68 3.11 -11.07 -19.12
CA GLY A 68 1.95 -10.40 -18.53
C GLY A 68 0.64 -11.19 -18.74
N VAL A 69 0.71 -12.52 -18.77
CA VAL A 69 -0.46 -13.40 -18.97
C VAL A 69 -0.53 -14.49 -17.89
N SER A 70 -1.73 -15.02 -17.67
CA SER A 70 -1.91 -16.18 -16.78
C SER A 70 -1.08 -17.38 -17.31
N PRO A 71 -0.47 -18.20 -16.44
CA PRO A 71 0.17 -19.47 -16.84
C PRO A 71 -0.78 -20.44 -17.56
N SER A 72 -2.09 -20.27 -17.38
CA SER A 72 -3.16 -21.04 -18.04
C SER A 72 -3.76 -20.34 -19.29
N ALA A 73 -3.14 -19.27 -19.78
CA ALA A 73 -3.66 -18.53 -20.94
C ALA A 73 -3.70 -19.38 -22.22
N SER A 74 -4.65 -19.07 -23.10
CA SER A 74 -4.78 -19.74 -24.40
C SER A 74 -3.59 -19.45 -25.31
N LYS A 75 -3.32 -20.37 -26.25
CA LYS A 75 -2.25 -20.23 -27.24
C LYS A 75 -2.34 -18.95 -28.07
N THR A 76 -3.56 -18.49 -28.36
CA THR A 76 -3.82 -17.24 -29.08
C THR A 76 -3.34 -16.02 -28.28
N LYS A 77 -3.70 -15.94 -27.00
CA LYS A 77 -3.28 -14.85 -26.10
C LYS A 77 -1.77 -14.83 -25.88
N ILE A 78 -1.15 -16.00 -25.76
CA ILE A 78 0.31 -16.13 -25.63
C ILE A 78 1.01 -15.58 -26.88
N LYS A 79 0.56 -15.95 -28.08
CA LYS A 79 1.15 -15.48 -29.35
C LYS A 79 1.04 -13.97 -29.51
N GLU A 80 -0.10 -13.40 -29.14
CA GLU A 80 -0.33 -11.95 -29.20
C GLU A 80 0.56 -11.19 -28.21
N ALA A 81 0.61 -11.63 -26.95
CA ALA A 81 1.45 -11.03 -25.92
C ALA A 81 2.93 -11.09 -26.30
N HIS A 82 3.38 -12.25 -26.81
CA HIS A 82 4.75 -12.43 -27.29
C HIS A 82 5.06 -11.46 -28.45
N LYS A 83 4.19 -11.38 -29.47
CA LYS A 83 4.38 -10.44 -30.59
C LYS A 83 4.47 -8.99 -30.11
N ARG A 84 3.58 -8.59 -29.18
CA ARG A 84 3.56 -7.24 -28.61
C ARG A 84 4.88 -6.91 -27.90
N ILE A 85 5.32 -7.78 -27.01
CA ILE A 85 6.56 -7.57 -26.23
C ILE A 85 7.79 -7.57 -27.12
N MET A 86 7.86 -8.46 -28.11
CA MET A 86 9.00 -8.51 -29.04
C MET A 86 9.09 -7.28 -29.92
N LEU A 87 7.96 -6.74 -30.39
CA LEU A 87 7.96 -5.49 -31.18
C LEU A 87 8.42 -4.28 -30.36
N LEU A 88 8.09 -4.25 -29.06
CA LEU A 88 8.50 -3.18 -28.16
C LEU A 88 9.99 -3.27 -27.80
N ASN A 89 10.51 -4.49 -27.59
CA ASN A 89 11.89 -4.73 -27.16
C ASN A 89 12.80 -5.20 -28.32
N HIS A 90 12.41 -5.01 -29.57
CA HIS A 90 13.17 -5.51 -30.71
C HIS A 90 14.57 -4.88 -30.74
N PRO A 91 15.67 -5.65 -30.85
CA PRO A 91 17.02 -5.10 -30.76
C PRO A 91 17.30 -4.03 -31.82
N ASP A 92 16.74 -4.19 -33.02
CA ASP A 92 16.91 -3.23 -34.11
C ASP A 92 16.19 -1.88 -33.90
N ARG A 93 15.32 -1.78 -32.89
CA ARG A 93 14.57 -0.54 -32.55
C ARG A 93 15.22 0.26 -31.43
N GLY A 94 16.30 -0.23 -30.83
CA GLY A 94 16.97 0.35 -29.66
C GLY A 94 18.21 1.20 -29.97
N LYS A 95 18.35 1.69 -31.21
CA LYS A 95 19.36 2.69 -31.58
C LYS A 95 18.72 4.07 -31.70
#